data_AF-A0A8T5B927-F1
#
_entry.id   AF-A0A8T5B927-F1
#
_cell.length_a   1.000
_cell.length_b   1.000
_cell.length_c   1.000
_cell.angle_alpha   90.00
_cell.angle_beta   90.00
_cell.angle_gamma   90.00
#
_symmetry.space_group_name_H-M   'P 1'
#
loop_
_entity.id
_entity.type
_entity.pdbx_description
1 polymer ?
#
loop_
_entity_poly.entity_id
_entity_poly.type
_entity_poly.pdbx_seq_one_letter_code
_entity_poly.pdbx_strand_id
1 'polypeptide(L)'
;MKAAKGALKKIGLLMQRIPSLRPKISHSSLIKGTMLFLIIVIASGIRLMPLRWGFYLNEFDPYYHYYVAKNIAENGLSYWFSWHDYAGWYPYGRNVPYVSNLGLTLTAVSLYKILSSLGVPLNFGLTLNPLDPLSADPLYNLCVIFPIIMAALTCIIMYFLGRDLGGDSVGLFAALLLALDSSYISRTSLGWFDDETIGIFSTLLFALFFNRSIDAKKPIKYSLIYAVASGLALGYLCASWGAARYLVAIAALFTFMLLLLKRYSQRLFISYATTFAIAFSIAANVPRVGFNFLFETFNLPVYGVLALLCIAEIIRRTAAMSRKLIYTSIFIILVAAA
;
A
#
# COMPACT_ATOMS: atom_id res chain seq x y z
N MET A 1 -27.07 -11.08 56.20
CA MET A 1 -27.09 -12.18 55.20
C MET A 1 -28.12 -12.02 54.07
N LYS A 2 -29.35 -11.49 54.31
CA LYS A 2 -30.36 -11.26 53.25
C LYS A 2 -29.99 -10.17 52.22
N ALA A 3 -29.32 -9.09 52.65
CA ALA A 3 -28.91 -8.00 51.75
C ALA A 3 -27.86 -8.42 50.70
N ALA A 4 -26.90 -9.28 51.08
CA ALA A 4 -25.87 -9.80 50.17
C ALA A 4 -26.47 -10.69 49.06
N LYS A 5 -27.48 -11.53 49.39
CA LYS A 5 -28.21 -12.32 48.39
C LYS A 5 -28.99 -11.45 47.40
N GLY A 6 -29.54 -10.32 47.84
CA GLY A 6 -30.23 -9.35 46.97
C GLY A 6 -29.28 -8.65 45.99
N ALA A 7 -28.10 -8.27 46.45
CA ALA A 7 -27.05 -7.67 45.61
C ALA A 7 -26.53 -8.65 44.55
N LEU A 8 -26.23 -9.90 44.94
CA LEU A 8 -25.82 -10.96 44.02
C LEU A 8 -26.87 -11.27 42.96
N LYS A 9 -28.16 -11.25 43.32
CA LYS A 9 -29.26 -11.46 42.37
C LYS A 9 -29.40 -10.30 41.39
N LYS A 10 -29.18 -9.05 41.84
CA LYS A 10 -29.13 -7.86 40.98
C LYS A 10 -27.95 -7.90 40.01
N ILE A 11 -26.78 -8.35 40.46
CA ILE A 11 -25.58 -8.50 39.61
C ILE A 11 -25.81 -9.59 38.56
N GLY A 12 -26.39 -10.74 38.94
CA GLY A 12 -26.74 -11.80 37.98
C GLY A 12 -27.73 -11.35 36.91
N LEU A 13 -28.75 -10.56 37.28
CA LEU A 13 -29.70 -9.96 36.34
C LEU A 13 -29.05 -8.90 35.44
N LEU A 14 -28.04 -8.17 35.94
CA LEU A 14 -27.24 -7.21 35.17
C LEU A 14 -26.35 -7.92 34.14
N MET A 15 -25.73 -9.05 34.50
CA MET A 15 -24.93 -9.85 33.57
C MET A 15 -25.78 -10.51 32.48
N GLN A 16 -27.01 -10.92 32.77
CA GLN A 16 -27.96 -11.43 31.76
C GLN A 16 -28.47 -10.33 30.80
N ARG A 17 -28.36 -9.05 31.19
CA ARG A 17 -28.69 -7.90 30.33
C ARG A 17 -27.52 -7.43 29.46
N ILE A 18 -26.31 -7.95 29.66
CA ILE A 18 -25.21 -7.70 28.73
C ILE A 18 -25.60 -8.41 27.43
N PRO A 19 -25.90 -7.69 26.34
CA PRO A 19 -26.18 -8.32 25.06
C PRO A 19 -24.97 -9.18 24.75
N SER A 20 -25.15 -10.47 24.49
CA SER A 20 -24.06 -11.30 24.04
C SER A 20 -23.43 -10.61 22.83
N LEU A 21 -22.21 -10.08 22.99
CA LEU A 21 -21.38 -9.52 21.92
C LEU A 21 -20.92 -10.66 21.01
N ARG A 22 -21.85 -11.51 20.57
CA ARG A 22 -21.62 -12.52 19.56
C ARG A 22 -21.73 -11.80 18.23
N PRO A 23 -20.60 -11.54 17.54
CA PRO A 23 -20.68 -11.01 16.19
C PRO A 23 -21.52 -12.00 15.37
N LYS A 24 -22.59 -11.49 14.72
CA LYS A 24 -23.41 -12.29 13.80
C LYS A 24 -22.60 -12.52 12.52
N ILE A 25 -21.65 -13.45 12.57
CA ILE A 25 -20.80 -13.82 11.44
C ILE A 25 -21.54 -14.89 10.64
N SER A 26 -21.74 -14.65 9.34
CA SER A 26 -22.31 -15.67 8.46
C SER A 26 -21.32 -16.83 8.28
N HIS A 27 -21.81 -18.06 8.12
CA HIS A 27 -20.94 -19.21 7.83
C HIS A 27 -20.04 -18.97 6.61
N SER A 28 -20.56 -18.29 5.57
CA SER A 28 -19.77 -17.94 4.39
C SER A 28 -18.61 -16.99 4.72
N SER A 29 -18.86 -15.96 5.54
CA SER A 29 -17.81 -15.03 5.98
C SER A 29 -16.77 -15.72 6.85
N LEU A 30 -17.18 -16.66 7.69
CA LEU A 30 -16.27 -17.46 8.51
C LEU A 30 -15.35 -18.31 7.64
N ILE A 31 -15.91 -19.06 6.69
CA ILE A 31 -15.13 -19.91 5.77
C ILE A 31 -14.10 -19.08 5.00
N LYS A 32 -14.52 -17.93 4.44
CA LYS A 32 -13.61 -17.02 3.71
C LYS A 32 -12.51 -16.47 4.61
N GLY A 33 -12.85 -16.08 5.82
CA GLY A 33 -11.90 -15.60 6.83
C GLY A 33 -10.88 -16.68 7.20
N THR A 34 -11.34 -17.91 7.44
CA THR A 34 -10.48 -19.06 7.73
C THR A 34 -9.57 -19.39 6.55
N MET A 35 -10.09 -19.41 5.32
CA MET A 35 -9.27 -19.66 4.12
C MET A 35 -8.19 -18.59 3.94
N LEU A 36 -8.54 -17.31 4.08
CA LEU A 36 -7.58 -16.22 3.99
C LEU A 36 -6.52 -16.32 5.11
N PHE A 37 -6.94 -16.66 6.33
CA PHE A 37 -6.02 -16.90 7.44
C PHE A 37 -5.04 -18.05 7.14
N LEU A 38 -5.53 -19.18 6.60
CA LEU A 38 -4.67 -20.29 6.19
C LEU A 38 -3.69 -19.87 5.08
N ILE A 39 -4.11 -19.07 4.10
CA ILE A 39 -3.23 -18.52 3.07
C ILE A 39 -2.12 -17.67 3.70
N ILE A 40 -2.44 -16.82 4.68
CA ILE A 40 -1.44 -16.02 5.40
C ILE A 40 -0.46 -16.92 6.17
N VAL A 41 -0.96 -17.95 6.85
CA VAL A 41 -0.11 -18.92 7.57
C VAL A 41 0.83 -19.63 6.60
N ILE A 42 0.34 -20.07 5.44
CA ILE A 42 1.15 -20.70 4.38
C ILE A 42 2.20 -19.71 3.86
N ALA A 43 1.79 -18.48 3.52
CA ALA A 43 2.67 -17.44 3.00
C ALA A 43 3.83 -17.16 3.97
N SER A 44 3.53 -17.04 5.27
CA SER A 44 4.51 -16.82 6.33
C SER A 44 5.39 -18.04 6.58
N GLY A 45 4.79 -19.24 6.65
CA GLY A 45 5.51 -20.48 6.93
C GLY A 45 6.56 -20.81 5.87
N ILE A 46 6.24 -20.62 4.58
CA ILE A 46 7.21 -20.84 3.50
C ILE A 46 8.37 -19.85 3.57
N ARG A 47 8.10 -18.58 3.90
CA ARG A 47 9.13 -17.54 4.01
C ARG A 47 10.00 -17.68 5.24
N LEU A 48 9.57 -18.45 6.25
CA LEU A 48 10.35 -18.82 7.41
C LEU A 48 11.28 -20.01 7.17
N MET A 49 11.14 -20.76 6.07
CA MET A 49 12.02 -21.92 5.78
C MET A 49 13.52 -21.60 5.84
N PRO A 50 14.01 -20.40 5.46
CA PRO A 50 15.42 -20.07 5.56
C PRO A 50 15.99 -20.08 6.98
N LEU A 51 15.15 -20.09 8.01
CA LEU A 51 15.58 -20.21 9.40
C LEU A 51 16.45 -21.45 9.66
N ARG A 52 16.35 -22.49 8.80
CA ARG A 52 17.20 -23.69 8.85
C ARG A 52 18.70 -23.41 8.68
N TRP A 53 19.05 -22.31 8.01
CA TRP A 53 20.44 -21.89 7.82
C TRP A 53 20.87 -20.84 8.83
N GLY A 54 19.91 -20.17 9.48
CA GLY A 54 20.14 -19.23 10.57
C GLY A 54 19.20 -18.04 10.50
N PHE A 55 19.26 -17.21 11.54
CA PHE A 55 18.52 -15.96 11.63
C PHE A 55 19.46 -14.80 11.35
N TYR A 56 19.43 -14.29 10.12
CA TYR A 56 20.28 -13.20 9.65
C TYR A 56 19.63 -12.44 8.49
N LEU A 57 20.14 -11.24 8.19
CA LEU A 57 19.84 -10.55 6.94
C LEU A 57 20.51 -11.29 5.78
N ASN A 58 19.74 -11.56 4.74
CA ASN A 58 20.19 -12.29 3.55
C ASN A 58 20.82 -11.35 2.53
N GLU A 59 21.77 -11.86 1.76
CA GLU A 59 22.55 -11.08 0.77
C GLU A 59 23.25 -9.85 1.37
N PHE A 60 23.60 -8.87 0.54
CA PHE A 60 24.43 -7.72 0.91
C PHE A 60 23.63 -6.41 0.98
N ASP A 61 22.62 -6.22 0.13
CA ASP A 61 21.81 -4.98 0.09
C ASP A 61 21.03 -4.73 1.41
N PRO A 62 20.38 -5.73 2.04
CA PRO A 62 19.63 -5.54 3.27
C PRO A 62 20.43 -4.96 4.45
N TYR A 63 21.74 -5.22 4.52
CA TYR A 63 22.59 -4.65 5.55
C TYR A 63 22.68 -3.12 5.45
N TYR A 64 22.67 -2.58 4.21
CA TYR A 64 22.66 -1.14 4.02
C TYR A 64 21.32 -0.53 4.48
N HIS A 65 20.20 -1.17 4.16
CA HIS A 65 18.89 -0.72 4.61
C HIS A 65 18.76 -0.76 6.13
N TYR A 66 19.26 -1.82 6.78
CA TYR A 66 19.32 -1.90 8.23
C TYR A 66 20.22 -0.80 8.83
N TYR A 67 21.39 -0.54 8.25
CA TYR A 67 22.30 0.52 8.69
C TYR A 67 21.61 1.90 8.67
N VAL A 68 20.91 2.22 7.58
CA VAL A 68 20.15 3.48 7.47
C VAL A 68 18.98 3.50 8.46
N ALA A 69 18.24 2.39 8.61
CA ALA A 69 17.15 2.29 9.57
C ALA A 69 17.63 2.50 11.01
N LYS A 70 18.78 1.92 11.38
CA LYS A 70 19.42 2.10 12.69
C LYS A 70 19.78 3.55 12.94
N ASN A 71 20.40 4.20 11.97
CA ASN A 71 20.73 5.63 12.07
C ASN A 71 19.48 6.50 12.30
N ILE A 72 18.38 6.24 11.58
CA ILE A 72 17.10 6.95 11.77
C ILE A 72 16.48 6.65 13.15
N ALA A 73 16.61 5.41 13.64
CA ALA A 73 16.09 5.02 14.94
C ALA A 73 16.81 5.74 16.09
N GLU A 74 18.14 5.87 16.00
CA GLU A 74 19.01 6.47 17.01
C GLU A 74 19.02 8.00 16.95
N ASN A 75 19.21 8.59 15.77
CA ASN A 75 19.41 10.04 15.59
C ASN A 75 18.12 10.78 15.19
N GLY A 76 17.06 10.04 14.85
CA GLY A 76 15.79 10.60 14.41
C GLY A 76 15.73 10.92 12.91
N LEU A 77 14.50 11.14 12.42
CA LEU A 77 14.23 11.39 11.01
C LEU A 77 14.80 12.73 10.51
N SER A 78 14.83 13.75 11.36
CA SER A 78 15.37 15.07 10.99
C SER A 78 16.86 15.02 10.66
N TYR A 79 17.63 14.22 11.39
CA TYR A 79 19.06 14.05 11.15
C TYR A 79 19.35 13.42 9.79
N TRP A 80 18.50 12.47 9.36
CA TRP A 80 18.66 11.80 8.07
C TRP A 80 18.76 12.78 6.91
N PHE A 81 17.98 13.88 6.91
CA PHE A 81 17.98 14.90 5.85
C PHE A 81 19.28 15.70 5.71
N SER A 82 20.13 15.71 6.73
CA SER A 82 21.44 16.38 6.69
C SER A 82 22.61 15.40 6.84
N TRP A 83 22.34 14.09 6.74
CA TRP A 83 23.34 13.07 7.02
C TRP A 83 24.30 12.86 5.85
N HIS A 84 25.57 13.19 6.09
CA HIS A 84 26.71 12.80 5.25
C HIS A 84 27.46 11.65 5.92
N ASP A 85 27.49 10.51 5.26
CA ASP A 85 28.10 9.27 5.76
C ASP A 85 29.53 9.13 5.23
N TYR A 86 30.51 9.20 6.13
CA TYR A 86 31.93 8.99 5.84
C TYR A 86 32.40 7.55 6.07
N ALA A 87 31.52 6.65 6.55
CA ALA A 87 31.87 5.24 6.76
C ALA A 87 32.04 4.47 5.44
N GLY A 88 31.41 4.95 4.36
CA GLY A 88 31.63 4.46 2.99
C GLY A 88 32.32 5.48 2.10
N TRP A 89 32.84 5.05 0.94
CA TRP A 89 33.39 5.93 -0.11
C TRP A 89 34.51 6.88 0.37
N TYR A 90 35.47 6.37 1.16
CA TYR A 90 36.61 7.18 1.61
C TYR A 90 37.42 7.75 0.44
N PRO A 91 37.87 9.03 0.47
CA PRO A 91 37.69 10.02 1.55
C PRO A 91 36.41 10.90 1.41
N TYR A 92 35.63 10.71 0.35
CA TYR A 92 34.56 11.63 -0.03
C TYR A 92 33.27 11.44 0.78
N GLY A 93 32.98 10.22 1.21
CA GLY A 93 31.70 9.88 1.83
C GLY A 93 30.54 9.89 0.84
N ARG A 94 29.32 9.81 1.37
CA ARG A 94 28.08 9.89 0.59
C ARG A 94 27.03 10.74 1.30
N ASN A 95 26.29 11.53 0.53
CA ASN A 95 25.16 12.30 1.04
C ASN A 95 23.90 11.42 1.01
N VAL A 96 23.55 10.83 2.16
CA VAL A 96 22.57 9.74 2.29
C VAL A 96 21.19 10.08 1.72
N PRO A 97 20.61 11.28 1.97
CA PRO A 97 19.34 11.72 1.39
C PRO A 97 19.20 11.52 -0.12
N TYR A 98 20.27 11.80 -0.87
CA TYR A 98 20.23 11.79 -2.32
C TYR A 98 20.51 10.42 -2.94
N VAL A 99 21.04 9.48 -2.15
CA VAL A 99 21.44 8.15 -2.64
C VAL A 99 20.59 7.01 -2.08
N SER A 100 19.75 7.26 -1.07
CA SER A 100 18.98 6.21 -0.37
C SER A 100 17.48 6.42 -0.47
N ASN A 101 16.72 5.33 -0.65
CA ASN A 101 15.26 5.39 -0.55
C ASN A 101 14.86 5.47 0.93
N LEU A 102 13.92 6.35 1.25
CA LEU A 102 13.46 6.56 2.63
C LEU A 102 12.31 5.62 3.01
N GLY A 103 11.54 5.14 2.04
CA GLY A 103 10.31 4.40 2.28
C GLY A 103 10.45 3.16 3.15
N LEU A 104 11.37 2.24 2.81
CA LEU A 104 11.57 0.98 3.54
C LEU A 104 12.03 1.23 4.97
N THR A 105 13.08 2.03 5.12
CA THR A 105 13.72 2.30 6.40
C THR A 105 12.78 3.04 7.34
N LEU A 106 12.06 4.05 6.84
CA LEU A 106 11.05 4.77 7.63
C LEU A 106 9.90 3.86 8.06
N THR A 107 9.46 2.93 7.20
CA THR A 107 8.39 1.99 7.51
C THR A 107 8.81 1.01 8.60
N ALA A 108 10.03 0.46 8.50
CA ALA A 108 10.57 -0.44 9.51
C ALA A 108 10.78 0.26 10.86
N VAL A 109 11.36 1.48 10.87
CA VAL A 109 11.56 2.25 12.11
C VAL A 109 10.23 2.66 12.74
N SER A 110 9.23 3.03 11.93
CA SER A 110 7.90 3.37 12.45
C SER A 110 7.23 2.15 13.07
N LEU A 111 7.29 1.00 12.40
CA LEU A 111 6.78 -0.26 12.93
C LEU A 111 7.51 -0.67 14.22
N TYR A 112 8.84 -0.54 14.25
CA TYR A 112 9.66 -0.77 15.43
C TYR A 112 9.21 0.08 16.62
N LYS A 113 9.06 1.39 16.43
CA LYS A 113 8.64 2.32 17.49
C LYS A 113 7.23 2.01 18.00
N ILE A 114 6.31 1.61 17.12
CA ILE A 114 4.95 1.20 17.49
C ILE A 114 4.98 -0.11 18.30
N LEU A 115 5.70 -1.12 17.84
CA LEU A 115 5.78 -2.41 18.53
C LEU A 115 6.47 -2.27 19.90
N SER A 116 7.54 -1.50 19.96
CA SER A 116 8.25 -1.20 21.21
C SER A 116 7.38 -0.42 22.19
N SER A 117 6.56 0.55 21.72
CA SER A 117 5.64 1.28 22.60
C SER A 117 4.48 0.44 23.12
N LEU A 118 4.09 -0.60 22.37
CA LEU A 118 3.14 -1.63 22.80
C LEU A 118 3.76 -2.70 23.71
N GLY A 119 5.07 -2.64 23.98
CA GLY A 119 5.77 -3.59 24.84
C GLY A 119 6.02 -4.96 24.20
N VAL A 120 6.00 -5.04 22.87
CA VAL A 120 6.28 -6.30 22.16
C VAL A 120 7.78 -6.62 22.26
N PRO A 121 8.16 -7.79 22.81
CA PRO A 121 9.58 -8.15 22.93
C PRO A 121 10.14 -8.56 21.56
N LEU A 122 11.03 -7.73 21.01
CA LEU A 122 11.70 -7.98 19.72
C LEU A 122 13.10 -8.61 19.87
N ASN A 123 13.48 -9.02 21.09
CA ASN A 123 14.79 -9.62 21.40
C ASN A 123 14.81 -11.15 21.22
N PHE A 124 14.14 -11.67 20.20
CA PHE A 124 14.08 -13.12 19.94
C PHE A 124 15.27 -13.62 19.09
N GLY A 125 15.99 -12.72 18.41
CA GLY A 125 17.13 -13.09 17.55
C GLY A 125 18.23 -13.83 18.28
N LEU A 126 18.57 -13.41 19.50
CA LEU A 126 19.59 -14.08 20.34
C LEU A 126 19.28 -15.56 20.62
N THR A 127 18.01 -15.92 20.69
CA THR A 127 17.61 -17.33 20.87
C THR A 127 17.76 -18.12 19.57
N LEU A 128 17.53 -17.46 18.43
CA LEU A 128 17.56 -18.09 17.11
C LEU A 128 18.97 -18.16 16.51
N ASN A 129 19.85 -17.22 16.85
CA ASN A 129 21.23 -17.18 16.40
C ASN A 129 22.15 -16.51 17.45
N PRO A 130 22.59 -17.25 18.48
CA PRO A 130 23.42 -16.71 19.56
C PRO A 130 24.81 -16.21 19.13
N LEU A 131 25.27 -16.61 17.94
CA LEU A 131 26.62 -16.32 17.45
C LEU A 131 26.70 -15.00 16.69
N ASP A 132 25.56 -14.45 16.24
CA ASP A 132 25.51 -13.16 15.54
C ASP A 132 25.36 -12.01 16.53
N PRO A 133 26.36 -11.11 16.68
CA PRO A 133 26.25 -9.95 17.58
C PRO A 133 25.10 -9.01 17.21
N LEU A 134 24.69 -8.95 15.94
CA LEU A 134 23.58 -8.11 15.49
C LEU A 134 22.23 -8.61 16.01
N SER A 135 22.11 -9.90 16.32
CA SER A 135 20.88 -10.50 16.86
C SER A 135 20.44 -9.95 18.23
N ALA A 136 21.37 -9.28 18.93
CA ALA A 136 21.10 -8.56 20.17
C ALA A 136 20.31 -7.26 19.94
N ASP A 137 20.32 -6.71 18.73
CA ASP A 137 19.59 -5.50 18.38
C ASP A 137 18.11 -5.82 18.03
N PRO A 138 17.12 -5.34 18.79
CA PRO A 138 15.72 -5.60 18.48
C PRO A 138 15.25 -5.00 17.15
N LEU A 139 15.88 -3.92 16.66
CA LEU A 139 15.57 -3.38 15.33
C LEU A 139 16.07 -4.33 14.23
N TYR A 140 17.25 -4.92 14.40
CA TYR A 140 17.78 -5.94 13.48
C TYR A 140 16.83 -7.13 13.39
N ASN A 141 16.36 -7.62 14.54
CA ASN A 141 15.42 -8.73 14.59
C ASN A 141 14.11 -8.42 13.86
N LEU A 142 13.60 -7.18 13.98
CA LEU A 142 12.45 -6.74 13.20
C LEU A 142 12.76 -6.72 11.70
N CYS A 143 13.90 -6.14 11.28
CA CYS A 143 14.30 -6.10 9.88
C CYS A 143 14.39 -7.50 9.26
N VAL A 144 14.89 -8.50 9.99
CA VAL A 144 14.95 -9.89 9.50
C VAL A 144 13.55 -10.49 9.25
N ILE A 145 12.56 -10.23 10.11
CA ILE A 145 11.19 -10.75 9.94
C ILE A 145 10.27 -9.85 9.10
N PHE A 146 10.66 -8.59 8.87
CA PHE A 146 9.88 -7.58 8.17
C PHE A 146 9.35 -8.04 6.80
N PRO A 147 10.14 -8.73 5.95
CA PRO A 147 9.67 -9.19 4.63
C PRO A 147 8.47 -10.14 4.73
N ILE A 148 8.43 -10.95 5.79
CA ILE A 148 7.36 -11.93 6.06
C ILE A 148 6.06 -11.20 6.43
N ILE A 149 6.16 -10.17 7.27
CA ILE A 149 5.03 -9.31 7.64
C ILE A 149 4.46 -8.66 6.38
N MET A 150 5.33 -8.06 5.55
CA MET A 150 4.91 -7.42 4.31
C MET A 150 4.31 -8.41 3.31
N ALA A 151 4.83 -9.64 3.23
CA ALA A 151 4.27 -10.68 2.38
C ALA A 151 2.86 -11.11 2.80
N ALA A 152 2.64 -11.30 4.10
CA ALA A 152 1.33 -11.59 4.65
C ALA A 152 0.32 -10.47 4.31
N LEU A 153 0.72 -9.21 4.53
CA LEU A 153 -0.11 -8.06 4.18
C LEU A 153 -0.41 -7.98 2.68
N THR A 154 0.59 -8.25 1.84
CA THR A 154 0.43 -8.25 0.38
C THR A 154 -0.55 -9.31 -0.09
N CYS A 155 -0.55 -10.51 0.50
CA CYS A 155 -1.55 -11.55 0.20
C CYS A 155 -2.98 -11.09 0.53
N ILE A 156 -3.16 -10.32 1.62
CA ILE A 156 -4.47 -9.72 1.96
C ILE A 156 -4.90 -8.69 0.90
N ILE A 157 -3.99 -7.84 0.45
CA ILE A 157 -4.28 -6.84 -0.60
C ILE A 157 -4.62 -7.55 -1.91
N MET A 158 -3.89 -8.61 -2.26
CA MET A 158 -4.17 -9.42 -3.46
C MET A 158 -5.54 -10.07 -3.41
N TYR A 159 -5.96 -10.58 -2.23
CA TYR A 159 -7.31 -11.09 -2.04
C TYR A 159 -8.36 -10.03 -2.36
N PHE A 160 -8.21 -8.82 -1.81
CA PHE A 160 -9.17 -7.74 -2.06
C PHE A 160 -9.19 -7.29 -3.52
N LEU A 161 -8.03 -7.27 -4.18
CA LEU A 161 -7.94 -6.94 -5.60
C LEU A 161 -8.62 -7.98 -6.48
N GLY A 162 -8.31 -9.27 -6.28
CA GLY A 162 -8.95 -10.36 -7.01
C GLY A 162 -10.46 -10.44 -6.75
N ARG A 163 -10.88 -10.18 -5.49
CA ARG A 163 -12.29 -10.14 -5.11
C ARG A 163 -13.07 -9.06 -5.86
N ASP A 164 -12.50 -7.86 -5.97
CA ASP A 164 -13.18 -6.75 -6.63
C ASP A 164 -13.29 -6.97 -8.16
N LEU A 165 -12.40 -7.78 -8.74
CA LEU A 165 -12.39 -8.11 -10.17
C LEU A 165 -13.28 -9.30 -10.55
N GLY A 166 -13.31 -10.35 -9.72
CA GLY A 166 -13.93 -11.64 -10.07
C GLY A 166 -14.70 -12.34 -8.94
N GLY A 167 -14.92 -11.67 -7.81
CA GLY A 167 -15.62 -12.22 -6.65
C GLY A 167 -14.71 -13.00 -5.69
N ASP A 168 -15.28 -13.45 -4.56
CA ASP A 168 -14.51 -13.98 -3.42
C ASP A 168 -13.60 -15.16 -3.78
N SER A 169 -14.06 -16.06 -4.65
CA SER A 169 -13.26 -17.22 -5.09
C SER A 169 -12.02 -16.78 -5.84
N VAL A 170 -12.14 -15.82 -6.77
CA VAL A 170 -10.99 -15.26 -7.52
C VAL A 170 -10.02 -14.57 -6.58
N GLY A 171 -10.52 -13.84 -5.58
CA GLY A 171 -9.68 -13.26 -4.54
C GLY A 171 -8.88 -14.30 -3.76
N LEU A 172 -9.52 -15.37 -3.28
CA LEU A 172 -8.86 -16.43 -2.51
C LEU A 172 -7.79 -17.15 -3.34
N PHE A 173 -8.13 -17.51 -4.59
CA PHE A 173 -7.15 -18.13 -5.49
C PHE A 173 -5.99 -17.19 -5.83
N ALA A 174 -6.26 -15.92 -6.09
CA ALA A 174 -5.22 -14.92 -6.37
C ALA A 174 -4.25 -14.75 -5.19
N ALA A 175 -4.77 -14.68 -3.97
CA ALA A 175 -3.94 -14.59 -2.77
C ALA A 175 -3.13 -15.86 -2.52
N LEU A 176 -3.72 -17.04 -2.72
CA LEU A 176 -3.01 -18.32 -2.59
C LEU A 176 -1.88 -18.46 -3.63
N LEU A 177 -2.15 -18.10 -4.89
CA LEU A 177 -1.14 -18.16 -5.95
C LEU A 177 0.00 -17.19 -5.67
N LEU A 178 -0.28 -15.97 -5.20
CA LEU A 178 0.77 -15.03 -4.80
C LEU A 178 1.57 -15.55 -3.59
N ALA A 179 0.90 -16.16 -2.61
CA ALA A 179 1.57 -16.73 -1.44
C ALA A 179 2.61 -17.80 -1.80
N LEU A 180 2.32 -18.59 -2.84
CA LEU A 180 3.13 -19.71 -3.34
C LEU A 180 4.06 -19.35 -4.52
N ASP A 181 3.96 -18.15 -5.07
CA ASP A 181 4.78 -17.73 -6.21
C ASP A 181 6.27 -17.67 -5.83
N SER A 182 7.10 -18.43 -6.53
CA SER A 182 8.53 -18.54 -6.24
C SER A 182 9.27 -17.23 -6.46
N SER A 183 8.85 -16.43 -7.45
CA SER A 183 9.45 -15.13 -7.75
C SER A 183 9.17 -14.13 -6.64
N TYR A 184 7.97 -14.17 -6.07
CA TYR A 184 7.63 -13.35 -4.92
C TYR A 184 8.30 -13.84 -3.64
N ILE A 185 8.35 -15.16 -3.40
CA ILE A 185 8.99 -15.75 -2.21
C ILE A 185 10.48 -15.37 -2.16
N SER A 186 11.21 -15.41 -3.27
CA SER A 186 12.65 -15.11 -3.27
C SER A 186 12.95 -13.69 -2.78
N ARG A 187 12.10 -12.72 -3.12
CA ARG A 187 12.21 -11.30 -2.72
C ARG A 187 11.45 -10.93 -1.44
N THR A 188 10.90 -11.91 -0.72
CA THR A 188 10.19 -11.68 0.55
C THR A 188 10.46 -12.76 1.61
N SER A 189 11.56 -13.50 1.41
CA SER A 189 12.00 -14.51 2.36
C SER A 189 12.55 -13.88 3.64
N LEU A 190 12.62 -14.66 4.72
CA LEU A 190 13.27 -14.24 5.97
C LEU A 190 14.63 -13.58 5.65
N GLY A 191 14.92 -12.41 6.23
CA GLY A 191 16.18 -11.71 6.01
C GLY A 191 16.27 -10.86 4.74
N TRP A 192 15.34 -10.96 3.79
CA TRP A 192 15.31 -10.15 2.56
C TRP A 192 14.80 -8.72 2.82
N PHE A 193 15.48 -7.95 3.66
CA PHE A 193 15.05 -6.59 4.03
C PHE A 193 15.43 -5.55 2.96
N ASP A 194 14.72 -5.59 1.84
CA ASP A 194 14.96 -4.74 0.65
C ASP A 194 13.66 -4.09 0.11
N ASP A 195 13.82 -3.12 -0.80
CA ASP A 195 12.79 -2.21 -1.29
C ASP A 195 11.62 -2.94 -2.00
N GLU A 196 11.84 -4.12 -2.59
CA GLU A 196 10.76 -4.88 -3.26
C GLU A 196 9.67 -5.33 -2.29
N THR A 197 10.03 -5.54 -1.02
CA THR A 197 9.09 -6.02 0.02
C THR A 197 7.91 -5.09 0.20
N ILE A 198 8.17 -3.78 0.27
CA ILE A 198 7.16 -2.73 0.32
C ILE A 198 6.73 -2.29 -1.07
N GLY A 199 7.58 -2.46 -2.08
CA GLY A 199 7.33 -2.09 -3.45
C GLY A 199 6.16 -2.87 -4.07
N ILE A 200 6.16 -4.18 -3.92
CA ILE A 200 5.09 -5.05 -4.43
C ILE A 200 3.78 -4.80 -3.66
N PHE A 201 3.85 -4.67 -2.33
CA PHE A 201 2.71 -4.30 -1.50
C PHE A 201 2.05 -3.01 -2.00
N SER A 202 2.84 -1.97 -2.21
CA SER A 202 2.35 -0.64 -2.64
C SER A 202 1.82 -0.66 -4.07
N THR A 203 2.41 -1.48 -4.95
CA THR A 203 1.95 -1.68 -6.32
C THR A 203 0.54 -2.28 -6.35
N LEU A 204 0.29 -3.33 -5.57
CA LEU A 204 -1.05 -3.93 -5.47
C LEU A 204 -2.04 -3.00 -4.77
N LEU A 205 -1.58 -2.25 -3.77
CA LEU A 205 -2.40 -1.28 -3.05
C LEU A 205 -2.85 -0.14 -3.98
N PHE A 206 -1.94 0.38 -4.80
CA PHE A 206 -2.24 1.30 -5.88
C PHE A 206 -3.29 0.71 -6.83
N ALA A 207 -3.07 -0.50 -7.37
CA ALA A 207 -3.99 -1.12 -8.30
C ALA A 207 -5.39 -1.30 -7.70
N LEU A 208 -5.46 -1.72 -6.43
CA LEU A 208 -6.71 -1.88 -5.69
C LEU A 208 -7.46 -0.54 -5.55
N PHE A 209 -6.79 0.50 -5.08
CA PHE A 209 -7.43 1.79 -4.87
C PHE A 209 -7.75 2.50 -6.18
N PHE A 210 -6.89 2.42 -7.19
CA PHE A 210 -7.16 2.97 -8.51
C PHE A 210 -8.37 2.30 -9.16
N ASN A 211 -8.48 0.96 -9.09
CA ASN A 211 -9.65 0.27 -9.63
C ASN A 211 -10.94 0.66 -8.87
N ARG A 212 -10.86 0.77 -7.54
CA ARG A 212 -11.99 1.23 -6.71
C ARG A 212 -12.37 2.70 -6.96
N SER A 213 -11.42 3.54 -7.37
CA SER A 213 -11.70 4.95 -7.66
C SER A 213 -12.47 5.11 -8.97
N ILE A 214 -12.26 4.23 -9.95
CA ILE A 214 -12.96 4.26 -11.24
C ILE A 214 -14.23 3.39 -11.29
N ASP A 215 -14.45 2.50 -10.32
CA ASP A 215 -15.61 1.58 -10.28
C ASP A 215 -16.94 2.33 -10.21
N ALA A 216 -17.73 2.28 -11.29
CA ALA A 216 -19.03 2.93 -11.49
C ALA A 216 -20.05 2.61 -10.38
N LYS A 217 -19.98 1.43 -9.75
CA LYS A 217 -20.93 0.97 -8.72
C LYS A 217 -20.82 1.78 -7.43
N LYS A 218 -19.69 2.45 -7.20
CA LYS A 218 -19.44 3.23 -5.99
C LYS A 218 -19.93 4.68 -6.16
N PRO A 219 -20.41 5.33 -5.09
CA PRO A 219 -20.71 6.76 -5.11
C PRO A 219 -19.46 7.60 -5.42
N ILE A 220 -19.65 8.75 -6.08
CA ILE A 220 -18.55 9.62 -6.53
C ILE A 220 -17.66 10.13 -5.39
N LYS A 221 -18.21 10.33 -4.18
CA LYS A 221 -17.43 10.70 -2.99
C LYS A 221 -16.37 9.66 -2.65
N TYR A 222 -16.71 8.38 -2.76
CA TYR A 222 -15.77 7.29 -2.50
C TYR A 222 -14.72 7.18 -3.61
N SER A 223 -15.08 7.53 -4.85
CA SER A 223 -14.12 7.60 -5.96
C SER A 223 -12.96 8.55 -5.63
N LEU A 224 -13.25 9.75 -5.12
CA LEU A 224 -12.20 10.70 -4.73
C LEU A 224 -11.34 10.18 -3.57
N ILE A 225 -11.93 9.59 -2.54
CA ILE A 225 -11.19 9.01 -1.40
C ILE A 225 -10.23 7.92 -1.89
N TYR A 226 -10.70 7.02 -2.77
CA TYR A 226 -9.85 5.98 -3.34
C TYR A 226 -8.80 6.53 -4.31
N ALA A 227 -9.08 7.62 -5.03
CA ALA A 227 -8.08 8.30 -5.86
C ALA A 227 -6.96 8.92 -5.00
N VAL A 228 -7.32 9.55 -3.88
CA VAL A 228 -6.34 10.04 -2.90
C VAL A 228 -5.52 8.88 -2.34
N ALA A 229 -6.17 7.80 -1.88
CA ALA A 229 -5.47 6.62 -1.37
C ALA A 229 -4.56 5.96 -2.42
N SER A 230 -4.99 5.94 -3.69
CA SER A 230 -4.18 5.48 -4.83
C SER A 230 -2.97 6.38 -5.05
N GLY A 231 -3.14 7.69 -5.00
CA GLY A 231 -2.04 8.66 -5.12
C GLY A 231 -1.03 8.55 -3.98
N LEU A 232 -1.51 8.33 -2.75
CA LEU A 232 -0.65 8.06 -1.58
C LEU A 232 0.14 6.76 -1.76
N ALA A 233 -0.50 5.67 -2.21
CA ALA A 233 0.18 4.40 -2.45
C ALA A 233 1.24 4.51 -3.56
N LEU A 234 0.92 5.19 -4.67
CA LEU A 234 1.88 5.42 -5.75
C LEU A 234 3.01 6.38 -5.35
N GLY A 235 2.70 7.44 -4.62
CA GLY A 235 3.70 8.37 -4.09
C GLY A 235 4.66 7.71 -3.11
N TYR A 236 4.12 6.87 -2.22
CA TYR A 236 4.93 6.04 -1.33
C TYR A 236 5.80 5.07 -2.12
N LEU A 237 5.30 4.42 -3.18
CA LEU A 237 6.11 3.59 -4.06
C LEU A 237 7.27 4.40 -4.70
N CYS A 238 7.01 5.59 -5.22
CA CYS A 238 8.05 6.48 -5.76
C CYS A 238 9.11 6.85 -4.71
N ALA A 239 8.73 7.02 -3.45
CA ALA A 239 9.64 7.29 -2.34
C ALA A 239 10.44 6.07 -1.86
N SER A 240 10.03 4.87 -2.30
CA SER A 240 10.46 3.60 -1.73
C SER A 240 11.28 2.75 -2.70
N TRP A 241 10.93 2.74 -3.99
CA TRP A 241 11.50 1.78 -4.93
C TRP A 241 11.71 2.39 -6.32
N GLY A 242 12.92 2.19 -6.89
CA GLY A 242 13.29 2.76 -8.18
C GLY A 242 12.42 2.30 -9.36
N ALA A 243 11.85 1.09 -9.27
CA ALA A 243 10.95 0.52 -10.26
C ALA A 243 9.57 1.22 -10.30
N ALA A 244 9.30 2.20 -9.44
CA ALA A 244 8.06 2.98 -9.46
C ALA A 244 7.74 3.60 -10.84
N ARG A 245 8.79 3.95 -11.61
CA ARG A 245 8.68 4.47 -13.01
C ARG A 245 7.89 3.52 -13.92
N TYR A 246 8.06 2.21 -13.74
CA TYR A 246 7.31 1.22 -14.48
C TYR A 246 5.81 1.32 -14.19
N LEU A 247 5.42 1.37 -12.90
CA LEU A 247 4.01 1.44 -12.53
C LEU A 247 3.37 2.76 -12.98
N VAL A 248 4.10 3.86 -12.91
CA VAL A 248 3.66 5.16 -13.44
C VAL A 248 3.32 5.07 -14.93
N ALA A 249 4.22 4.49 -15.74
CA ALA A 249 3.99 4.31 -17.17
C ALA A 249 2.83 3.35 -17.46
N ILE A 250 2.72 2.24 -16.72
CA ILE A 250 1.62 1.27 -16.87
C ILE A 250 0.27 1.88 -16.49
N ALA A 251 0.21 2.72 -15.46
CA ALA A 251 -1.03 3.40 -15.07
C ALA A 251 -1.51 4.42 -16.13
N ALA A 252 -0.57 5.14 -16.76
CA ALA A 252 -0.85 5.99 -17.91
C ALA A 252 -1.36 5.17 -19.10
N LEU A 253 -0.65 4.08 -19.44
CA LEU A 253 -1.02 3.18 -20.52
C LEU A 253 -2.41 2.55 -20.31
N PHE A 254 -2.70 2.09 -19.09
CA PHE A 254 -4.01 1.54 -18.72
C PHE A 254 -5.12 2.56 -19.00
N THR A 255 -4.93 3.81 -18.58
CA THR A 255 -5.91 4.87 -18.77
C THR A 255 -6.04 5.27 -20.25
N PHE A 256 -4.93 5.28 -20.98
CA PHE A 256 -4.94 5.46 -22.43
C PHE A 256 -5.74 4.37 -23.14
N MET A 257 -5.57 3.10 -22.75
CA MET A 257 -6.35 1.99 -23.31
C MET A 257 -7.84 2.13 -23.01
N LEU A 258 -8.22 2.62 -21.81
CA LEU A 258 -9.62 2.93 -21.51
C LEU A 258 -10.19 4.02 -22.44
N LEU A 259 -9.39 5.04 -22.79
CA LEU A 259 -9.79 6.06 -23.76
C LEU A 259 -9.98 5.47 -25.17
N LEU A 260 -9.05 4.65 -25.64
CA LEU A 260 -9.15 3.98 -26.95
C LEU A 260 -10.39 3.09 -27.05
N LEU A 261 -10.71 2.38 -25.96
CA LEU A 261 -11.93 1.56 -25.85
C LEU A 261 -13.21 2.38 -25.67
N LYS A 262 -13.15 3.72 -25.80
CA LYS A 262 -14.26 4.66 -25.62
C LYS A 262 -14.93 4.56 -24.25
N ARG A 263 -14.20 4.13 -23.22
CA ARG A 263 -14.68 3.99 -21.83
C ARG A 263 -14.38 5.24 -20.99
N TYR A 264 -14.39 6.40 -21.62
CA TYR A 264 -14.21 7.66 -20.91
C TYR A 264 -15.34 7.90 -19.91
N SER A 265 -14.98 8.40 -18.72
CA SER A 265 -15.93 8.92 -17.74
C SER A 265 -15.32 10.09 -16.99
N GLN A 266 -16.15 11.01 -16.49
CA GLN A 266 -15.70 12.09 -15.61
C GLN A 266 -14.98 11.54 -14.36
N ARG A 267 -15.39 10.34 -13.91
CA ARG A 267 -14.76 9.62 -12.80
C ARG A 267 -13.33 9.22 -13.11
N LEU A 268 -13.08 8.70 -14.31
CA LEU A 268 -11.74 8.34 -14.78
C LEU A 268 -10.83 9.58 -14.78
N PHE A 269 -11.33 10.70 -15.30
CA PHE A 269 -10.57 11.96 -15.31
C PHE A 269 -10.20 12.43 -13.90
N ILE A 270 -11.18 12.54 -12.99
CA ILE A 270 -10.93 12.98 -11.60
C ILE A 270 -9.96 12.01 -10.90
N SER A 271 -10.19 10.70 -11.04
CA SER A 271 -9.37 9.69 -10.39
C SER A 271 -7.93 9.74 -10.86
N TYR A 272 -7.72 9.83 -12.17
CA TYR A 272 -6.39 9.92 -12.77
C TYR A 272 -5.66 11.20 -12.35
N ALA A 273 -6.31 12.37 -12.50
CA ALA A 273 -5.72 13.65 -12.16
C ALA A 273 -5.35 13.74 -10.67
N THR A 274 -6.26 13.34 -9.77
CA THR A 274 -5.99 13.35 -8.31
C THR A 274 -4.88 12.39 -7.93
N THR A 275 -4.89 11.17 -8.49
CA THR A 275 -3.87 10.15 -8.19
C THR A 275 -2.47 10.64 -8.54
N PHE A 276 -2.29 11.14 -9.78
CA PHE A 276 -0.99 11.61 -10.24
C PHE A 276 -0.56 12.92 -9.59
N ALA A 277 -1.49 13.86 -9.32
CA ALA A 277 -1.16 15.07 -8.58
C ALA A 277 -0.53 14.75 -7.22
N ILE A 278 -1.16 13.87 -6.44
CA ILE A 278 -0.65 13.48 -5.12
C ILE A 278 0.66 12.69 -5.22
N ALA A 279 0.72 11.69 -6.12
CA ALA A 279 1.90 10.85 -6.26
C ALA A 279 3.13 11.68 -6.68
N PHE A 280 2.97 12.60 -7.63
CA PHE A 280 4.04 13.45 -8.13
C PHE A 280 4.42 14.55 -7.12
N SER A 281 3.47 15.08 -6.35
CA SER A 281 3.79 15.98 -5.23
C SER A 281 4.65 15.27 -4.17
N ILE A 282 4.34 14.02 -3.82
CA ILE A 282 5.17 13.24 -2.88
C ILE A 282 6.55 13.00 -3.49
N ALA A 283 6.61 12.46 -4.70
CA ALA A 283 7.87 12.12 -5.37
C ALA A 283 8.81 13.34 -5.50
N ALA A 284 8.28 14.51 -5.85
CA ALA A 284 9.05 15.75 -5.98
C ALA A 284 9.69 16.23 -4.67
N ASN A 285 9.12 15.85 -3.51
CA ASN A 285 9.61 16.24 -2.18
C ASN A 285 10.57 15.22 -1.55
N VAL A 286 10.77 14.04 -2.16
CA VAL A 286 11.72 13.04 -1.64
C VAL A 286 13.13 13.38 -2.15
N PRO A 287 14.15 13.59 -1.31
CA PRO A 287 15.46 14.10 -1.75
C PRO A 287 16.13 13.30 -2.87
N ARG A 288 16.09 11.96 -2.82
CA ARG A 288 16.65 11.08 -3.85
C ARG A 288 15.99 11.23 -5.22
N VAL A 289 14.68 11.45 -5.24
CA VAL A 289 13.87 11.52 -6.47
C VAL A 289 13.83 12.95 -6.98
N GLY A 290 13.51 13.88 -6.08
CA GLY A 290 13.59 15.31 -6.26
C GLY A 290 12.63 15.87 -7.31
N PHE A 291 12.68 17.19 -7.48
CA PHE A 291 11.82 17.91 -8.43
C PHE A 291 12.06 17.47 -9.89
N ASN A 292 13.29 17.03 -10.21
CA ASN A 292 13.66 16.55 -11.54
C ASN A 292 12.85 15.33 -11.99
N PHE A 293 12.31 14.55 -11.05
CA PHE A 293 11.43 13.43 -11.37
C PHE A 293 10.27 13.85 -12.27
N LEU A 294 9.68 15.03 -12.05
CA LEU A 294 8.55 15.51 -12.87
C LEU A 294 8.91 15.65 -14.35
N PHE A 295 10.17 15.88 -14.68
CA PHE A 295 10.65 16.08 -16.05
C PHE A 295 11.30 14.84 -16.66
N GLU A 296 11.34 13.73 -15.95
CA GLU A 296 11.83 12.47 -16.52
C GLU A 296 10.97 12.04 -17.73
N THR A 297 11.64 11.52 -18.76
CA THR A 297 10.98 11.03 -19.99
C THR A 297 9.91 9.98 -19.71
N PHE A 298 10.09 9.17 -18.64
CA PHE A 298 9.12 8.17 -18.20
C PHE A 298 7.76 8.76 -17.79
N ASN A 299 7.70 10.04 -17.44
CA ASN A 299 6.48 10.72 -17.01
C ASN A 299 5.74 11.41 -18.18
N LEU A 300 6.33 11.50 -19.38
CA LEU A 300 5.67 12.08 -20.56
C LEU A 300 4.32 11.43 -20.90
N PRO A 301 4.17 10.08 -20.87
CA PRO A 301 2.87 9.45 -21.11
C PRO A 301 1.80 9.91 -20.11
N VAL A 302 2.19 10.22 -18.87
CA VAL A 302 1.25 10.67 -17.84
C VAL A 302 0.60 11.98 -18.25
N TYR A 303 1.42 12.95 -18.68
CA TYR A 303 0.96 14.25 -19.14
C TYR A 303 0.19 14.18 -20.45
N GLY A 304 0.63 13.35 -21.40
CA GLY A 304 -0.09 13.12 -22.66
C GLY A 304 -1.50 12.58 -22.42
N VAL A 305 -1.64 11.57 -21.55
CA VAL A 305 -2.95 11.01 -21.18
C VAL A 305 -3.80 12.00 -20.41
N LEU A 306 -3.20 12.81 -19.51
CA LEU A 306 -3.93 13.88 -18.83
C LEU A 306 -4.51 14.89 -19.83
N ALA A 307 -3.73 15.30 -20.83
CA ALA A 307 -4.18 16.21 -21.88
C ALA A 307 -5.33 15.60 -22.69
N LEU A 308 -5.23 14.32 -23.06
CA LEU A 308 -6.32 13.60 -23.75
C LEU A 308 -7.59 13.52 -22.91
N LEU A 309 -7.48 13.28 -21.59
CA LEU A 309 -8.63 13.28 -20.69
C LEU A 309 -9.27 14.67 -20.57
N CYS A 310 -8.47 15.75 -20.55
CA CYS A 310 -8.97 17.12 -20.59
C CYS A 310 -9.76 17.39 -21.87
N ILE A 311 -9.23 16.99 -23.03
CA ILE A 311 -9.92 17.11 -24.32
C ILE A 311 -11.23 16.32 -24.30
N ALA A 312 -11.21 15.08 -23.81
CA ALA A 312 -12.41 14.25 -23.69
C ALA A 312 -13.48 14.87 -22.78
N GLU A 313 -13.09 15.50 -21.66
CA GLU A 313 -14.00 16.20 -20.77
C GLU A 313 -14.61 17.45 -21.44
N ILE A 314 -13.81 18.22 -22.18
CA ILE A 314 -14.28 19.40 -22.93
C ILE A 314 -15.32 18.99 -23.96
N ILE A 315 -15.02 17.97 -24.79
CA ILE A 315 -15.94 17.45 -25.81
C ILE A 315 -17.24 16.96 -25.17
N ARG A 316 -17.16 16.26 -24.04
CA ARG A 316 -18.35 15.79 -23.32
C ARG A 316 -19.24 16.95 -22.85
N ARG A 317 -18.63 18.03 -22.32
CA ARG A 317 -19.36 19.20 -21.81
C ARG A 317 -19.99 20.03 -22.93
N THR A 318 -19.28 20.26 -24.04
CA THR A 318 -19.82 20.99 -25.19
C THR A 318 -20.98 20.23 -25.85
N ALA A 319 -20.85 18.92 -26.02
CA ALA A 319 -21.94 18.07 -26.54
C ALA A 319 -23.15 17.98 -25.61
N ALA A 320 -22.97 18.16 -24.30
CA ALA A 320 -24.08 18.25 -23.35
C ALA A 320 -24.78 19.61 -23.41
N MET A 321 -24.01 20.69 -23.59
CA MET A 321 -24.53 22.05 -23.73
C MET A 321 -25.34 22.22 -25.02
N SER A 322 -24.83 21.74 -26.15
CA SER A 322 -25.55 21.78 -27.43
C SER A 322 -26.88 21.02 -27.37
N ARG A 323 -26.89 19.84 -26.75
CA ARG A 323 -28.13 19.08 -26.50
C ARG A 323 -29.11 19.80 -25.59
N LYS A 324 -28.64 20.41 -24.51
CA LYS A 324 -29.50 21.22 -23.62
C LYS A 324 -30.15 22.39 -24.37
N LEU A 325 -29.38 23.12 -25.17
CA LEU A 325 -29.87 24.21 -26.02
C LEU A 325 -30.96 23.71 -26.99
N ILE A 326 -30.73 22.59 -27.67
CA ILE A 326 -31.72 21.98 -28.56
C ILE A 326 -33.01 21.61 -27.80
N TYR A 327 -32.89 20.93 -26.66
CA TYR A 327 -34.07 20.55 -25.86
C TYR A 327 -34.83 21.74 -25.29
N THR A 328 -34.14 22.80 -24.84
CA THR A 328 -34.79 24.03 -24.39
C THR A 328 -35.50 24.74 -25.55
N SER A 329 -34.91 24.78 -26.74
CA SER A 329 -35.55 25.37 -27.92
C SER A 329 -36.79 24.59 -28.33
N ILE A 330 -36.73 23.25 -28.35
CA ILE A 330 -37.90 22.39 -28.63
C ILE A 330 -38.99 22.59 -27.57
N PHE A 331 -38.63 22.67 -26.29
CA PHE A 331 -39.57 22.93 -25.20
C PHE A 331 -40.26 24.29 -25.34
N ILE A 332 -39.51 25.35 -25.64
CA ILE A 332 -40.07 26.70 -25.87
C ILE A 332 -41.02 26.69 -27.06
N ILE A 333 -40.66 26.02 -28.16
CA ILE A 333 -41.53 25.90 -29.35
C ILE A 333 -42.82 25.15 -29.00
N LEU A 334 -42.75 24.06 -28.22
CA LEU A 334 -43.92 23.29 -27.80
C LEU A 334 -44.84 24.07 -26.85
N VAL A 335 -44.28 24.88 -25.95
CA VAL A 335 -45.05 25.75 -25.05
C VAL A 335 -45.67 26.94 -25.80
N ALA A 336 -44.99 27.49 -26.81
CA ALA A 336 -45.53 28.57 -27.63
C ALA A 336 -46.59 28.12 -28.65
N ALA A 337 -46.67 26.82 -28.94
CA ALA A 337 -47.64 26.22 -29.86
C ALA A 337 -48.89 25.63 -29.17
N ALA A 338 -48.96 25.69 -27.83
CA ALA A 338 -50.10 25.25 -27.00
C ALA A 338 -50.94 26.45 -26.55
#